data_AF-A0A7S2G2I9-F1
#
_entry.id   AF-A0A7S2G2I9-F1
#
_cell.length_a   1.000
_cell.length_b   1.000
_cell.length_c   1.000
_cell.angle_alpha   90.00
_cell.angle_beta   90.00
_cell.angle_gamma   90.00
#
_symmetry.space_group_name_H-M   'P 1'
#
loop_
_entity.id
_entity.type
_entity.pdbx_description
1 polymer ?
#
loop_
_entity_poly.entity_id
_entity_poly.type
_entity_poly.pdbx_seq_one_letter_code
_entity_poly.pdbx_strand_id
1 'polypeptide(L)'
;SLDRTPEEFDAARADMPWPALPFGGTRASIIAETFGVRAIPTLLLLRPDGTLISSDGIRLLRKHSRAFPWVGKAPPQHTPHHHPLHERLLRPHPVDAGLAHQLP
;
A
#
# COMPACT_ATOMS: atom_id res chain seq x y z
N SER A 1 20.54 -4.89 17.55
CA SER A 1 21.06 -4.99 16.17
C SER A 1 21.40 -6.44 15.87
N LEU A 2 21.67 -6.78 14.61
CA LEU A 2 22.33 -8.05 14.24
C LEU A 2 23.86 -7.90 14.13
N ASP A 3 24.38 -6.66 14.17
CA ASP A 3 25.80 -6.38 14.32
C ASP A 3 26.33 -6.95 15.64
N ARG A 4 27.60 -7.36 15.65
CA ARG A 4 28.22 -8.05 16.79
C ARG A 4 28.82 -7.08 17.79
N THR A 5 29.24 -5.90 17.33
CA THR A 5 29.83 -4.87 18.18
C THR A 5 29.17 -3.50 17.97
N PRO A 6 29.26 -2.59 18.95
CA PRO A 6 28.81 -1.21 18.79
C PRO A 6 29.48 -0.49 17.62
N GLU A 7 30.77 -0.76 17.38
CA GLU A 7 31.55 -0.12 16.32
C GLU A 7 31.07 -0.55 14.92
N GLU A 8 30.75 -1.84 14.74
CA GLU A 8 30.13 -2.34 13.50
C GLU A 8 28.78 -1.67 13.26
N PHE A 9 27.96 -1.55 14.31
CA PHE A 9 26.65 -0.89 14.24
C PHE A 9 26.78 0.59 13.86
N ASP A 10 27.70 1.32 14.51
CA ASP A 10 27.92 2.74 14.28
C ASP A 10 28.44 3.01 12.86
N ALA A 11 29.37 2.18 12.37
CA ALA A 11 29.86 2.25 11.00
C ALA A 11 28.73 1.97 9.98
N ALA A 12 27.94 0.91 10.20
CA ALA A 12 26.84 0.55 9.29
C ALA A 12 25.77 1.65 9.22
N ARG A 13 25.46 2.31 10.35
CA ARG A 13 24.43 3.36 10.38
C ARG A 13 24.91 4.73 9.93
N ALA A 14 26.22 4.96 9.78
CA ALA A 14 26.76 6.26 9.40
C ALA A 14 26.18 6.76 8.06
N ASP A 15 25.94 5.84 7.12
CA ASP A 15 25.37 6.14 5.80
C ASP A 15 23.82 6.05 5.76
N MET A 16 23.18 5.80 6.90
CA MET A 16 21.74 5.60 7.01
C MET A 16 21.08 6.82 7.67
N PRO A 17 20.45 7.73 6.90
CA PRO A 17 19.90 8.99 7.44
C PRO A 17 18.65 8.81 8.32
N TRP A 18 18.19 7.56 8.49
CA TRP A 18 17.02 7.23 9.29
C TRP A 18 17.38 6.83 10.74
N PRO A 19 16.41 6.94 11.67
CA PRO A 19 16.60 6.49 13.05
C PRO A 19 16.90 4.99 13.14
N ALA A 20 17.68 4.60 14.15
CA ALA A 20 17.88 3.20 14.52
C ALA A 20 17.51 2.98 15.99
N LEU A 21 17.15 1.74 16.31
CA LEU A 21 17.03 1.31 17.70
C LEU A 21 18.43 1.27 18.35
N PRO A 22 18.55 1.57 19.65
CA PRO A 22 19.81 1.45 20.36
C PRO A 22 20.43 0.05 20.23
N PHE A 23 21.76 0.00 20.14
CA PHE A 23 22.51 -1.26 20.17
C PHE A 23 22.29 -2.01 21.50
N GLY A 24 22.35 -3.34 21.49
CA GLY A 24 22.18 -4.19 22.68
C GLY A 24 20.76 -4.30 23.26
N GLY A 25 19.77 -3.55 22.74
CA GLY A 25 18.38 -3.62 23.21
C GLY A 25 17.60 -4.84 22.69
N THR A 26 16.55 -5.23 23.42
CA THR A 26 15.67 -6.38 23.08
C THR A 26 14.61 -6.06 22.02
N ARG A 27 14.33 -4.77 21.80
CA ARG A 27 13.25 -4.31 20.90
C ARG A 27 13.35 -4.88 19.48
N ALA A 28 14.58 -4.96 18.94
CA ALA A 28 14.79 -5.52 17.61
C ALA A 28 14.39 -7.00 17.53
N SER A 29 14.68 -7.79 18.58
CA SER A 29 14.29 -9.20 18.66
C SER A 29 12.77 -9.36 18.77
N ILE A 30 12.12 -8.54 19.60
CA ILE A 30 10.65 -8.57 19.76
C ILE A 30 9.96 -8.27 18.42
N ILE A 31 10.44 -7.26 17.67
CA ILE A 31 9.89 -6.92 16.35
C ILE A 31 10.13 -8.07 15.36
N ALA A 32 11.32 -8.66 15.35
CA ALA A 32 11.64 -9.77 14.46
C ALA A 32 10.72 -10.98 14.73
N GLU A 33 10.49 -11.32 15.99
CA GLU A 33 9.58 -12.41 16.39
C GLU A 33 8.13 -12.07 16.02
N THR A 34 7.66 -10.87 16.38
CA THR A 34 6.28 -10.41 16.13
C THR A 34 5.88 -10.51 14.66
N PHE A 35 6.81 -10.17 13.75
CA PHE A 35 6.56 -10.16 12.32
C PHE A 35 7.19 -11.34 11.57
N GLY A 36 7.75 -12.33 12.27
CA GLY A 36 8.33 -13.53 11.68
C GLY A 36 9.54 -13.28 10.77
N VAL A 37 10.38 -12.28 11.08
CA VAL A 37 11.59 -11.95 10.34
C VAL A 37 12.66 -13.02 10.61
N ARG A 38 13.00 -13.78 9.56
CA ARG A 38 13.96 -14.91 9.66
C ARG A 38 15.33 -14.64 9.02
N ALA A 39 15.43 -13.59 8.19
CA ALA A 39 16.67 -13.26 7.47
C ALA A 39 16.73 -11.77 7.14
N ILE A 40 17.93 -11.30 6.82
CA ILE A 40 18.21 -9.94 6.33
C ILE A 40 18.70 -9.96 4.87
N PRO A 41 18.47 -8.89 4.09
CA PRO A 41 17.68 -7.71 4.45
C PRO A 41 16.17 -7.99 4.43
N THR A 42 15.41 -7.41 5.37
CA THR A 42 13.94 -7.40 5.39
C THR A 42 13.44 -5.98 5.66
N LEU A 43 12.42 -5.52 4.92
CA LEU A 43 11.76 -4.22 5.13
C LEU A 43 10.29 -4.45 5.44
N LEU A 44 9.89 -4.17 6.68
CA LEU A 44 8.49 -4.19 7.12
C LEU A 44 7.87 -2.81 6.86
N LEU A 45 6.67 -2.79 6.28
CA LEU A 45 5.89 -1.58 6.09
C LEU A 45 4.71 -1.61 7.07
N LEU A 46 4.65 -0.62 7.96
CA LEU A 46 3.64 -0.52 9.01
C LEU A 46 2.85 0.79 8.86
N ARG A 47 1.59 0.77 9.29
CA ARG A 47 0.81 1.98 9.55
C ARG A 47 1.26 2.63 10.88
N PRO A 48 0.91 3.91 11.13
CA PRO A 48 1.23 4.58 12.40
C PRO A 48 0.68 3.87 13.64
N ASP A 49 -0.41 3.10 13.51
CA ASP A 49 -1.02 2.30 14.58
C ASP A 49 -0.33 0.94 14.80
N GLY A 50 0.72 0.63 14.03
CA GLY A 50 1.45 -0.64 14.08
C GLY A 50 0.88 -1.74 13.18
N THR A 51 -0.22 -1.49 12.44
CA THR A 51 -0.80 -2.49 11.53
C THR A 51 0.14 -2.77 10.35
N LEU A 52 0.38 -4.04 10.05
CA LEU A 52 1.21 -4.45 8.91
C LEU A 52 0.54 -4.11 7.57
N ILE A 53 1.26 -3.35 6.73
CA ILE A 53 0.93 -3.13 5.31
C ILE A 53 1.54 -4.27 4.48
N SER A 54 2.82 -4.57 4.71
CA SER A 54 3.54 -5.66 4.02
C SER A 54 4.81 -6.05 4.77
N SER A 55 5.09 -7.36 4.83
CA SER A 55 6.37 -7.90 5.30
C SER A 55 7.42 -8.05 4.19
N ASP A 56 7.04 -7.82 2.93
CA ASP A 56 7.90 -7.90 1.75
C ASP A 56 8.08 -6.51 1.10
N GLY A 57 8.48 -5.55 1.93
CA GLY A 57 8.64 -4.15 1.54
C GLY A 57 9.74 -3.94 0.50
N ILE A 58 10.78 -4.79 0.47
CA ILE A 58 11.87 -4.70 -0.51
C ILE A 58 11.33 -4.91 -1.92
N ARG A 59 10.54 -5.97 -2.15
CA ARG A 59 9.93 -6.22 -3.47
C ARG A 59 8.98 -5.09 -3.84
N LEU A 60 8.20 -4.61 -2.87
CA LEU A 60 7.23 -3.54 -3.06
C LEU A 60 7.90 -2.21 -3.46
N LEU A 61 8.98 -1.84 -2.78
CA LEU A 61 9.78 -0.67 -3.13
C LEU A 61 10.40 -0.80 -4.52
N ARG A 62 10.98 -1.96 -4.85
CA ARG A 62 11.62 -2.19 -6.16
C ARG A 62 10.65 -2.14 -7.33
N LYS A 63 9.46 -2.73 -7.19
CA LYS A 63 8.49 -2.88 -8.30
C LYS A 63 7.43 -1.79 -8.35
N HIS A 64 7.09 -1.20 -7.21
CA HIS A 64 5.91 -0.36 -7.06
C HIS A 64 6.19 0.93 -6.27
N SER A 65 7.42 1.44 -6.24
CA SER A 65 7.78 2.70 -5.53
C SER A 65 6.78 3.85 -5.74
N ARG A 66 6.29 4.03 -6.97
CA ARG A 66 5.31 5.08 -7.34
C ARG A 66 3.90 4.88 -6.77
N ALA A 67 3.61 3.72 -6.19
CA ALA A 67 2.33 3.41 -5.56
C ALA A 67 2.34 3.63 -4.04
N PHE A 68 3.44 4.15 -3.47
CA PHE A 68 3.47 4.60 -2.08
C PHE A 68 2.31 5.59 -1.82
N PRO A 69 1.55 5.47 -0.71
CA PRO A 69 1.85 4.70 0.51
C PRO A 69 1.36 3.25 0.53
N TRP A 70 1.04 2.65 -0.62
CA TRP A 70 0.60 1.24 -0.72
C TRP A 70 -0.57 0.88 0.18
N VAL A 71 -1.45 1.85 0.43
CA VAL A 71 -2.76 1.59 0.99
C VAL A 71 -3.62 0.99 -0.12
N GLY A 72 -4.30 -0.11 0.17
CA GLY A 72 -5.31 -0.66 -0.74
C GLY A 72 -6.25 0.48 -1.12
N LYS A 73 -6.51 0.67 -2.42
CA LYS A 73 -7.60 1.56 -2.83
C LYS A 73 -8.84 1.03 -2.13
N ALA A 74 -9.48 1.85 -1.30
CA ALA A 74 -10.87 1.58 -0.97
C ALA A 74 -11.57 1.31 -2.32
N PRO A 75 -12.40 0.26 -2.45
CA PRO A 75 -13.23 0.13 -3.63
C PRO A 75 -13.88 1.49 -3.86
N PRO A 76 -13.88 2.04 -5.09
CA PRO A 76 -14.54 3.30 -5.35
C PRO A 76 -15.97 3.20 -4.77
N GLN A 77 -16.27 4.06 -3.79
CA GLN A 77 -17.50 3.97 -2.97
C GLN A 77 -18.76 4.00 -3.85
N HIS A 78 -18.62 4.61 -5.02
CA HIS A 78 -19.43 4.38 -6.19
C HIS A 78 -18.49 4.05 -7.35
N THR A 79 -18.61 2.87 -7.94
CA THR A 79 -18.30 2.80 -9.37
C THR A 79 -19.48 3.53 -10.00
N PRO A 80 -19.32 4.71 -10.64
CA PRO A 80 -20.39 5.21 -11.48
C PRO A 80 -20.53 4.14 -12.55
N HIS A 81 -21.53 3.28 -12.40
CA HIS A 81 -22.02 2.51 -13.52
C HIS A 81 -22.51 3.59 -14.49
N HIS A 82 -21.64 4.05 -15.38
CA HIS A 82 -22.06 4.63 -16.64
C HIS A 82 -22.71 3.51 -17.43
N HIS A 83 -23.83 3.02 -16.92
CA HIS A 83 -24.73 2.19 -17.67
C HIS A 83 -25.29 3.15 -18.73
N PRO A 84 -25.16 2.84 -20.04
CA PRO A 84 -25.70 3.70 -21.09
C PRO A 84 -27.20 3.99 -20.91
N LEU A 85 -27.89 3.17 -20.11
CA LEU A 85 -29.29 3.34 -19.76
C LEU A 85 -29.54 4.22 -18.51
N HIS A 86 -28.55 4.53 -17.68
CA HIS A 86 -28.75 5.36 -16.49
C HIS A 86 -29.25 6.76 -16.85
N GLU A 87 -28.65 7.39 -17.86
CA GLU A 87 -29.15 8.66 -18.41
C GLU A 87 -30.49 8.52 -19.13
N ARG A 88 -30.87 7.31 -19.59
CA ARG A 88 -32.19 7.05 -20.19
C ARG A 88 -33.29 6.94 -19.15
N LEU A 89 -32.99 6.38 -17.98
CA LEU A 89 -33.95 6.21 -16.89
C LEU A 89 -34.24 7.52 -16.15
N LEU A 90 -33.28 8.46 -16.14
CA LEU A 90 -33.43 9.76 -15.49
C LEU A 90 -33.95 10.87 -16.41
N ARG A 91 -34.24 10.59 -17.69
CA ARG A 91 -34.84 11.58 -18.60
C ARG A 91 -36.33 11.77 -18.25
N PRO A 92 -36.77 12.96 -17.80
CA PRO A 92 -38.17 13.23 -17.47
C PRO A 92 -39.04 13.50 -18.70
N HIS A 93 -38.45 13.56 -19.90
CA HIS A 93 -39.15 13.91 -21.13
C HIS A 93 -39.45 12.66 -21.97
N PRO A 94 -40.60 12.63 -22.68
CA PRO A 94 -40.95 11.55 -23.58
C PRO A 94 -39.81 11.27 -24.57
N VAL A 95 -39.46 10.00 -24.74
CA VAL A 95 -38.51 9.59 -25.78
C VAL A 95 -39.20 9.80 -27.13
N ASP A 96 -38.67 10.72 -27.93
CA ASP A 96 -39.09 10.85 -29.32
C ASP A 96 -38.70 9.55 -30.06
N ALA A 97 -39.72 8.77 -30.42
CA ALA A 97 -39.53 7.49 -31.11
C ALA A 97 -39.20 7.66 -32.60
N GLY A 98 -39.11 8.91 -33.08
CA GLY A 98 -38.97 9.21 -34.50
C GLY A 98 -40.23 8.87 -35.28
N LEU A 99 -40.23 9.18 -36.58
CA LEU A 99 -41.36 8.88 -37.45
C LEU A 99 -41.41 7.37 -37.73
N ALA A 100 -42.61 6.78 -37.68
CA ALA A 100 -42.83 5.33 -37.76
C ALA A 100 -42.20 4.63 -38.98
N HIS A 101 -41.89 5.35 -40.06
CA HIS A 101 -41.25 4.82 -41.25
C HIS A 101 -39.70 4.71 -41.15
N GLN A 102 -39.12 5.14 -40.03
CA GLN A 102 -37.68 5.10 -39.74
C GLN A 102 -37.29 3.99 -38.76
N LEU A 103 -38.25 3.16 -38.34
CA LEU A 103 -37.99 1.96 -37.55
C LEU A 103 -37.68 0.79 -38.52
N PRO A 104 -36.68 -0.06 -38.21
CA PRO A 104 -36.28 -1.19 -39.06
C PRO A 104 -37.36 -2.27 -39.17
#